data_AF-A0AAE3DUX3-F1
#
_entry.id   AF-A0AAE3DUX3-F1
#
_cell.length_a   1.000
_cell.length_b   1.000
_cell.length_c   1.000
_cell.angle_alpha   90.00
_cell.angle_beta   90.00
_cell.angle_gamma   90.00
#
_symmetry.space_group_name_H-M   'P 1'
#
loop_
_entity.id
_entity.type
_entity.pdbx_description
1 polymer ?
#
loop_
_entity_poly.entity_id
_entity_poly.type
_entity_poly.pdbx_seq_one_letter_code
_entity_poly.pdbx_strand_id
1 'polypeptide(L)'
;MPSYISETYHLSHAAAILTGVLLPLFGLLCIQAASTLYIRKFSNPLSCAGVFFFTGTLSSLALFCSTGKNAAFSVFFSALLTGCMHGVNLIQVCMIPPFFKKQGNVSTVSGVLNSCTYIGSATSTYGIAVLSDRIGWSSTLLIWVLLTFAGTLICIACARPWRKKFL
;
A
#
# COMPACT_ATOMS: atom_id res chain seq x y z
N MET A 1 0.62 12.29 -0.41
CA MET A 1 -0.83 12.31 -0.65
C MET A 1 -1.44 13.70 -0.53
N PRO A 2 -1.27 14.43 0.60
CA PRO A 2 -1.76 15.81 0.70
C PRO A 2 -1.20 16.74 -0.39
N SER A 3 0.10 16.63 -0.71
CA SER A 3 0.74 17.40 -1.78
C SER A 3 0.13 17.14 -3.16
N TYR A 4 -0.16 15.87 -3.50
CA TYR A 4 -0.84 15.49 -4.75
C TYR A 4 -2.19 16.22 -4.89
N ILE A 5 -3.03 16.18 -3.85
CA ILE A 5 -4.36 16.79 -3.88
C ILE A 5 -4.26 18.32 -3.96
N SER A 6 -3.35 18.92 -3.19
CA SER A 6 -3.13 20.37 -3.17
C SER A 6 -2.63 20.90 -4.51
N GLU A 7 -1.63 20.25 -5.09
CA GLU A 7 -0.97 20.70 -6.33
C GLU A 7 -1.79 20.40 -7.58
N THR A 8 -2.56 19.30 -7.59
CA THR A 8 -3.36 18.91 -8.77
C THR A 8 -4.68 19.65 -8.87
N TYR A 9 -5.31 20.00 -7.74
CA TYR A 9 -6.67 20.55 -7.73
C TYR A 9 -6.75 21.99 -7.22
N HIS A 10 -5.62 22.63 -6.90
CA HIS A 10 -5.54 24.01 -6.40
C HIS A 10 -6.52 24.28 -5.23
N LEU A 11 -6.82 23.26 -4.44
CA LEU A 11 -7.75 23.35 -3.32
C LEU A 11 -7.10 24.15 -2.19
N SER A 12 -7.81 25.16 -1.68
CA SER A 12 -7.39 25.95 -0.51
C SER A 12 -6.95 25.04 0.65
N HIS A 13 -5.89 25.45 1.35
CA HIS A 13 -5.23 24.71 2.43
C HIS A 13 -6.19 24.10 3.47
N ALA A 14 -7.38 24.68 3.68
CA ALA A 14 -8.42 24.14 4.58
C ALA A 14 -9.04 22.80 4.10
N ALA A 15 -9.24 22.60 2.80
CA ALA A 15 -9.74 21.34 2.24
C ALA A 15 -8.65 20.26 2.22
N ALA A 16 -7.38 20.66 2.09
CA ALA A 16 -6.22 19.78 2.24
C ALA A 16 -6.06 19.28 3.69
N ILE A 17 -6.39 20.11 4.69
CA ILE A 17 -6.39 19.75 6.11
C ILE A 17 -7.53 18.76 6.42
N LEU A 18 -8.75 19.02 5.92
CA LEU A 18 -9.90 18.13 6.13
C LEU A 18 -9.68 16.74 5.49
N THR A 19 -9.11 16.71 4.28
CA THR A 19 -8.72 15.45 3.62
C THR A 19 -7.57 14.77 4.35
N GLY A 20 -6.60 15.50 4.89
CA GLY A 20 -5.49 14.97 5.69
C GLY A 20 -5.91 14.24 6.97
N VAL A 21 -7.07 14.59 7.56
CA VAL A 21 -7.63 13.92 8.76
C VAL A 21 -8.61 12.80 8.39
N LEU A 22 -9.39 12.97 7.31
CA LEU A 22 -10.32 11.94 6.83
C LEU A 22 -9.59 10.75 6.18
N LEU A 23 -8.44 10.97 5.54
CA LEU A 23 -7.61 9.94 4.92
C LEU A 23 -7.15 8.86 5.92
N PRO A 24 -6.60 9.20 7.10
CA PRO A 24 -6.26 8.24 8.16
C PRO A 24 -7.46 7.45 8.68
N LEU A 25 -8.62 8.10 8.90
CA LEU A 25 -9.83 7.42 9.40
C LEU A 25 -10.39 6.43 8.38
N PHE A 26 -10.43 6.82 7.10
CA PHE A 26 -10.83 5.92 6.02
C PHE A 26 -9.81 4.79 5.82
N GLY A 27 -8.52 5.11 5.95
CA GLY A 27 -7.44 4.13 5.97
C GLY A 27 -7.61 3.09 7.09
N LEU A 28 -7.99 3.51 8.29
CA LEU A 28 -8.29 2.62 9.42
C LEU A 28 -9.49 1.71 9.13
N LEU A 29 -10.55 2.22 8.51
CA LEU A 29 -11.69 1.39 8.07
C LEU A 29 -11.28 0.36 7.02
N CYS A 30 -10.48 0.77 6.03
CA CYS A 30 -9.93 -0.14 5.03
C CYS A 30 -9.00 -1.19 5.65
N ILE A 31 -8.18 -0.83 6.64
CA ILE A 31 -7.30 -1.76 7.38
C ILE A 31 -8.13 -2.72 8.23
N GLN A 32 -9.21 -2.25 8.86
CA GLN A 32 -10.10 -3.10 9.66
C GLN A 32 -10.85 -4.10 8.76
N ALA A 33 -11.34 -3.63 7.61
CA ALA A 33 -11.93 -4.47 6.58
C ALA A 33 -10.90 -5.47 6.04
N ALA A 34 -9.66 -5.02 5.81
CA ALA A 34 -8.57 -5.84 5.33
C ALA A 34 -8.18 -6.97 6.29
N SER A 35 -8.03 -6.62 7.56
CA SER A 35 -7.75 -7.54 8.66
C SER A 35 -8.88 -8.55 8.84
N THR A 36 -10.14 -8.10 8.78
CA THR A 36 -11.31 -9.00 8.85
C THR A 36 -11.34 -9.97 7.68
N LEU A 37 -11.05 -9.50 6.47
CA LEU A 37 -11.03 -10.33 5.26
C LEU A 37 -9.90 -11.37 5.31
N TYR A 38 -8.73 -10.97 5.81
CA TYR A 38 -7.60 -11.88 6.00
C TYR A 38 -7.93 -12.98 7.01
N ILE A 39 -8.40 -12.59 8.21
CA ILE A 39 -8.68 -13.52 9.32
C ILE A 39 -9.81 -14.49 8.96
N ARG A 40 -10.82 -14.06 8.20
CA ARG A 40 -11.98 -14.90 7.87
C ARG A 40 -11.82 -15.77 6.62
N LYS A 41 -10.95 -15.43 5.66
CA LYS A 41 -11.01 -16.02 4.32
C LYS A 41 -9.69 -16.56 3.76
N PHE A 42 -8.52 -16.16 4.30
CA PHE A 42 -7.23 -16.53 3.72
C PHE A 42 -6.37 -17.35 4.68
N SER A 43 -6.02 -18.57 4.28
CA SER A 43 -5.06 -19.43 4.99
C SER A 43 -3.59 -19.09 4.68
N ASN A 44 -3.32 -18.42 3.55
CA ASN A 44 -1.96 -18.06 3.11
C ASN A 44 -1.72 -16.53 3.18
N PRO A 45 -0.78 -16.03 4.00
CA PRO A 45 -0.45 -14.61 4.12
C PRO A 45 -0.08 -13.96 2.79
N LEU A 46 0.73 -14.63 1.96
CA LEU A 46 1.18 -14.07 0.69
C LEU A 46 0.08 -13.95 -0.36
N SER A 47 -0.87 -14.89 -0.36
CA SER A 47 -2.06 -14.78 -1.21
C SER A 47 -2.92 -13.58 -0.81
N CYS A 48 -3.06 -13.32 0.49
CA CYS A 48 -3.81 -12.16 0.94
C CYS A 48 -3.08 -10.84 0.64
N ALA A 49 -1.78 -10.76 0.91
CA ALA A 49 -0.96 -9.61 0.51
C ALA A 49 -1.04 -9.35 -1.00
N GLY A 50 -1.07 -10.41 -1.82
CA GLY A 50 -1.26 -10.30 -3.27
C GLY A 50 -2.61 -9.68 -3.66
N VAL A 51 -3.69 -10.04 -2.96
CA VAL A 51 -5.01 -9.41 -3.17
C VAL A 51 -4.97 -7.92 -2.82
N PHE A 52 -4.34 -7.54 -1.70
CA PHE A 52 -4.18 -6.12 -1.33
C PHE A 52 -3.30 -5.33 -2.31
N PHE A 53 -2.22 -5.94 -2.80
CA PHE A 53 -1.42 -5.32 -3.86
C PHE A 53 -2.23 -5.17 -5.15
N PHE A 54 -3.06 -6.15 -5.50
CA PHE A 54 -3.91 -6.08 -6.70
C PHE A 54 -4.97 -5.00 -6.60
N THR A 55 -5.66 -4.88 -5.46
CA THR A 55 -6.60 -3.79 -5.21
C THR A 55 -5.90 -2.44 -5.18
N GLY A 56 -4.67 -2.37 -4.66
CA GLY A 56 -3.81 -1.19 -4.75
C GLY A 56 -3.44 -0.84 -6.19
N THR A 57 -3.16 -1.83 -7.04
CA THR A 57 -2.87 -1.63 -8.47
C THR A 57 -4.07 -1.04 -9.20
N LEU A 58 -5.27 -1.61 -8.98
CA LEU A 58 -6.51 -1.06 -9.54
C LEU A 58 -6.76 0.37 -9.07
N SER A 59 -6.48 0.65 -7.80
CA SER A 59 -6.69 1.97 -7.21
C SER A 59 -5.72 3.01 -7.77
N SER A 60 -4.44 2.67 -7.89
CA SER A 60 -3.43 3.54 -8.51
C SER A 60 -3.68 3.76 -10.00
N LEU A 61 -4.17 2.74 -10.72
CA LEU A 61 -4.55 2.88 -12.13
C LEU A 61 -5.76 3.81 -12.30
N ALA A 62 -6.76 3.69 -11.42
CA ALA A 62 -7.90 4.60 -11.40
C ALA A 62 -7.46 6.06 -11.11
N LEU A 63 -6.49 6.27 -10.21
CA LEU A 63 -5.90 7.59 -9.96
C LEU A 63 -5.19 8.15 -11.19
N PHE A 64 -4.40 7.32 -11.87
CA PHE A 64 -3.70 7.72 -13.09
C PHE A 64 -4.69 8.17 -14.19
N CYS A 65 -5.78 7.42 -14.42
CA CYS A 65 -6.78 7.75 -15.44
C CYS A 65 -7.69 8.95 -15.09
N SER A 66 -7.86 9.24 -13.80
CA SER A 66 -8.78 10.26 -13.28
C SER A 66 -8.08 11.54 -12.77
N THR A 67 -6.75 11.57 -12.81
CA THR A 67 -5.94 12.74 -12.49
C THR A 67 -6.43 13.99 -13.24
N GLY A 68 -6.63 15.08 -12.51
CA GLY A 68 -7.07 16.37 -13.05
C GLY A 68 -8.57 16.48 -13.37
N LYS A 69 -9.39 15.42 -13.21
CA LYS A 69 -10.83 15.46 -13.52
C LYS A 69 -11.72 15.68 -12.31
N ASN A 70 -11.58 14.86 -11.27
CA ASN A 70 -12.46 14.91 -10.10
C ASN A 70 -11.68 14.71 -8.78
N ALA A 71 -11.67 15.74 -7.93
CA ALA A 71 -10.94 15.74 -6.66
C ALA A 71 -11.47 14.69 -5.67
N ALA A 72 -12.80 14.54 -5.54
CA ALA A 72 -13.39 13.59 -4.61
C ALA A 72 -13.04 12.13 -4.97
N PHE A 73 -13.03 11.83 -6.27
CA PHE A 73 -12.62 10.53 -6.79
C PHE A 73 -11.14 10.26 -6.48
N SER A 74 -10.27 11.25 -6.70
CA SER A 74 -8.84 11.15 -6.37
C SER A 74 -8.60 10.96 -4.87
N VAL A 75 -9.37 11.61 -4.00
CA VAL A 75 -9.29 11.41 -2.54
C VAL A 75 -9.71 9.99 -2.15
N PHE A 76 -10.80 9.48 -2.72
CA PHE A 76 -11.29 8.14 -2.41
C PHE A 76 -10.27 7.05 -2.81
N PHE A 77 -9.78 7.09 -4.05
CA PHE A 77 -8.83 6.08 -4.53
C PHE A 77 -7.45 6.19 -3.89
N SER A 78 -7.03 7.39 -3.48
CA SER A 78 -5.80 7.54 -2.70
C SER A 78 -5.93 6.98 -1.29
N ALA A 79 -7.08 7.18 -0.64
CA ALA A 79 -7.38 6.56 0.65
C ALA A 79 -7.39 5.04 0.54
N LEU A 80 -8.05 4.51 -0.49
CA LEU A 80 -8.12 3.08 -0.75
C LEU A 80 -6.74 2.47 -1.02
N LEU A 81 -5.93 3.12 -1.86
CA LEU A 81 -4.54 2.71 -2.15
C LEU A 81 -3.70 2.67 -0.86
N THR A 82 -3.76 3.74 -0.06
CA THR A 82 -2.99 3.86 1.19
C THR A 82 -3.40 2.78 2.18
N GLY A 83 -4.71 2.56 2.35
CA GLY A 83 -5.25 1.50 3.20
C GLY A 83 -4.81 0.10 2.76
N CYS A 84 -4.80 -0.17 1.46
CA CYS A 84 -4.28 -1.44 0.92
C CYS A 84 -2.80 -1.64 1.26
N MET A 85 -1.97 -0.60 1.12
CA MET A 85 -0.54 -0.69 1.42
C MET A 85 -0.27 -0.89 2.92
N HIS A 86 -1.07 -0.28 3.80
CA HIS A 86 -1.01 -0.57 5.24
C HIS A 86 -1.42 -2.01 5.54
N GLY A 87 -2.44 -2.54 4.86
CA GLY A 87 -2.84 -3.94 4.94
C GLY A 87 -1.71 -4.89 4.55
N VAL A 88 -1.03 -4.63 3.42
CA VAL A 88 0.16 -5.39 3.00
C VAL A 88 1.25 -5.35 4.07
N ASN A 89 1.59 -4.16 4.58
CA ASN A 89 2.64 -4.01 5.59
C ASN A 89 2.31 -4.79 6.87
N LEU A 90 1.05 -4.77 7.32
CA LEU A 90 0.60 -5.55 8.48
C LEU A 90 0.75 -7.05 8.22
N ILE A 91 0.36 -7.55 7.05
CA ILE A 91 0.51 -8.97 6.72
C ILE A 91 1.99 -9.35 6.70
N GLN A 92 2.85 -8.55 6.07
CA GLN A 92 4.27 -8.85 5.95
C GLN A 92 4.99 -8.79 7.30
N VAL A 93 4.81 -7.71 8.07
CA VAL A 93 5.57 -7.51 9.32
C VAL A 93 4.98 -8.27 10.49
N CYS A 94 3.65 -8.48 10.55
CA CYS A 94 3.02 -9.11 11.72
C CYS A 94 2.61 -10.57 11.49
N MET A 95 2.22 -10.95 10.27
CA MET A 95 1.59 -12.25 10.02
C MET A 95 2.53 -13.28 9.39
N ILE A 96 3.59 -12.85 8.70
CA ILE A 96 4.65 -13.74 8.19
C ILE A 96 5.56 -14.27 9.31
N PRO A 97 6.08 -13.45 10.26
CA PRO A 97 7.05 -13.95 11.24
C PRO A 97 6.59 -15.14 12.11
N PRO A 98 5.32 -15.23 12.57
CA PRO A 98 4.85 -16.36 13.36
C PRO A 98 5.02 -17.75 12.70
N PHE A 99 5.07 -17.84 11.37
CA PHE A 99 5.33 -19.10 10.66
C PHE A 99 6.74 -19.66 10.91
N PHE A 100 7.68 -18.81 11.34
CA PHE A 100 9.05 -19.20 11.68
C PHE A 100 9.23 -19.55 13.16
N LYS A 101 8.14 -19.66 13.93
CA LYS A 101 8.18 -19.99 15.37
C LYS A 101 8.92 -21.30 15.66
N LYS A 102 8.71 -22.32 14.83
CA LYS A 102 9.41 -23.62 14.98
C LYS A 102 10.92 -23.54 14.78
N GLN A 103 11.42 -22.52 14.10
CA GLN A 103 12.85 -22.30 13.85
C GLN A 103 13.50 -21.33 14.85
N GLY A 104 12.75 -20.78 15.82
CA GLY A 104 13.25 -19.80 16.79
C GLY A 104 13.56 -18.41 16.20
N ASN A 105 13.40 -18.21 14.89
CA ASN A 105 13.88 -17.03 14.16
C ASN A 105 12.81 -15.93 13.95
N VAL A 106 11.73 -15.94 14.72
CA VAL A 106 10.60 -14.99 14.56
C VAL A 106 11.06 -13.54 14.70
N SER A 107 11.89 -13.26 15.70
CA SER A 107 12.39 -11.90 15.98
C SER A 107 13.27 -11.38 14.84
N THR A 108 14.20 -12.21 14.36
CA THR A 108 15.09 -11.86 13.24
C THR A 108 14.31 -11.61 11.96
N VAL A 109 13.35 -12.47 11.62
CA VAL A 109 12.51 -12.31 10.42
C VAL A 109 11.68 -11.03 10.50
N SER A 110 11.04 -10.77 11.65
CA SER A 110 10.30 -9.53 11.87
C SER A 110 11.20 -8.29 11.78
N GLY A 111 12.37 -8.32 12.42
CA GLY A 111 13.33 -7.23 12.40
C GLY A 111 13.83 -6.89 10.99
N VAL A 112 14.15 -7.91 10.18
CA VAL A 112 14.56 -7.71 8.78
C VAL A 112 13.42 -7.12 7.95
N LEU A 113 12.21 -7.69 8.04
CA LEU A 113 11.05 -7.20 7.29
C LEU A 113 10.72 -5.74 7.65
N ASN A 114 10.73 -5.43 8.94
CA ASN A 114 10.49 -4.08 9.44
C ASN A 114 11.57 -3.10 8.94
N SER A 115 12.85 -3.50 9.00
CA SER A 115 13.96 -2.69 8.48
C SER A 115 13.80 -2.37 7.00
N CYS A 116 13.42 -3.37 6.18
CA CYS A 116 13.12 -3.16 4.76
C CYS A 116 12.00 -2.15 4.55
N THR A 117 10.91 -2.24 5.33
CA THR A 117 9.82 -1.25 5.27
C THR A 117 10.34 0.16 5.56
N TYR A 118 11.10 0.35 6.64
CA TYR A 118 11.61 1.68 7.01
C TYR A 118 12.58 2.26 5.98
N ILE A 119 13.50 1.45 5.45
CA ILE A 119 14.42 1.87 4.39
C ILE A 119 13.63 2.27 3.13
N GLY A 120 12.64 1.45 2.76
CA GLY A 120 11.75 1.73 1.64
C GLY A 120 10.95 3.02 1.83
N SER A 121 10.38 3.24 3.03
CA SER A 121 9.68 4.47 3.37
C SER A 121 10.58 5.69 3.26
N ALA A 122 11.77 5.67 3.87
CA ALA A 122 12.71 6.79 3.83
C ALA A 122 13.12 7.13 2.38
N THR A 123 13.45 6.11 1.60
CA THR A 123 13.85 6.28 0.19
C THR A 123 12.68 6.81 -0.64
N SER A 124 11.47 6.29 -0.43
CA SER A 124 10.26 6.66 -1.18
C SER A 124 9.80 8.09 -0.85
N THR A 125 9.92 8.54 0.41
CA THR A 125 9.57 9.91 0.79
C THR A 125 10.36 10.93 -0.01
N TYR A 126 11.68 10.75 -0.13
CA TYR A 126 12.51 11.63 -0.93
C TYR A 126 12.31 11.41 -2.44
N GLY A 127 12.29 10.14 -2.88
CA GLY A 127 12.15 9.78 -4.28
C GLY A 127 10.85 10.31 -4.90
N ILE A 128 9.72 10.15 -4.21
CA ILE A 128 8.42 10.64 -4.69
C ILE A 128 8.41 12.17 -4.78
N ALA A 129 9.01 12.89 -3.82
CA ALA A 129 9.08 14.34 -3.86
C ALA A 129 9.87 14.84 -5.08
N VAL A 130 11.05 14.26 -5.32
CA VAL A 130 11.87 14.62 -6.50
C VAL A 130 11.15 14.26 -7.80
N LEU A 131 10.47 13.12 -7.85
CA LEU A 131 9.71 12.71 -9.03
C LEU A 131 8.52 13.63 -9.30
N SER A 132 7.73 13.98 -8.29
CA SER A 132 6.60 14.89 -8.48
C SER A 132 7.05 16.25 -8.98
N ASP A 133 8.17 16.77 -8.47
CA ASP A 133 8.71 18.08 -8.85
C ASP A 133 9.28 18.11 -10.26
N ARG A 134 9.97 17.04 -10.69
CA ARG A 134 10.71 17.01 -11.96
C ARG A 134 9.88 16.53 -13.15
N ILE A 135 9.07 15.49 -12.95
CA ILE A 135 8.36 14.80 -14.03
C ILE A 135 6.83 14.79 -13.83
N GLY A 136 6.34 15.46 -12.80
CA GLY A 136 4.93 15.69 -12.53
C GLY A 136 4.19 14.50 -11.89
N TRP A 137 2.96 14.76 -11.45
CA TRP A 137 2.12 13.78 -10.75
C TRP A 137 1.65 12.63 -11.63
N SER A 138 1.37 12.86 -12.92
CA SER A 138 0.94 11.79 -13.83
C SER A 138 1.98 10.68 -13.94
N SER A 139 3.26 11.05 -14.12
CA SER A 139 4.38 10.09 -14.20
C SER A 139 4.63 9.40 -12.85
N THR A 140 4.48 10.14 -11.75
CA THR A 140 4.63 9.59 -10.38
C THR A 140 3.56 8.54 -10.10
N LEU A 141 2.30 8.78 -10.51
CA LEU A 141 1.21 7.82 -10.39
C LEU A 141 1.45 6.56 -11.22
N LEU A 142 1.97 6.70 -12.45
CA LEU A 142 2.36 5.57 -13.28
C LEU A 142 3.37 4.67 -12.56
N ILE A 143 4.34 5.26 -11.88
CA ILE A 143 5.34 4.49 -11.12
C ILE A 143 4.70 3.76 -9.95
N TRP A 144 3.71 4.34 -9.26
CA TRP A 144 2.98 3.61 -8.23
C TRP A 144 2.18 2.44 -8.79
N VAL A 145 1.59 2.58 -9.99
CA VAL A 145 0.95 1.46 -10.70
C VAL A 145 1.97 0.34 -10.94
N LEU A 146 3.13 0.67 -11.48
CA LEU A 146 4.18 -0.31 -11.77
C LEU A 146 4.68 -1.02 -10.51
N LEU A 147 4.90 -0.27 -9.41
CA LEU A 147 5.36 -0.82 -8.14
C LEU A 147 4.31 -1.73 -7.49
N THR A 148 3.05 -1.30 -7.46
CA THR A 148 1.97 -2.12 -6.90
C THR A 148 1.71 -3.38 -7.73
N PHE A 149 1.78 -3.27 -9.06
CA PHE A 149 1.66 -4.40 -9.96
C PHE A 149 2.81 -5.41 -9.80
N ALA A 150 4.05 -4.93 -9.70
CA ALA A 150 5.20 -5.77 -9.40
C ALA A 150 5.03 -6.51 -8.05
N GLY A 151 4.54 -5.80 -7.02
CA GLY A 151 4.18 -6.39 -5.73
C GLY A 151 3.14 -7.50 -5.85
N THR A 152 2.09 -7.31 -6.65
CA THR A 152 1.10 -8.36 -6.94
C THR A 152 1.74 -9.59 -7.57
N LEU A 153 2.55 -9.42 -8.60
CA LEU A 153 3.21 -10.53 -9.30
C LEU A 153 4.12 -11.33 -8.36
N ILE A 154 4.93 -10.64 -7.56
CA ILE A 154 5.82 -11.26 -6.57
C ILE A 154 5.00 -12.06 -5.54
N CYS A 155 3.94 -11.47 -4.98
CA CYS A 155 3.09 -12.17 -4.02
C CYS A 155 2.43 -13.43 -4.60
N ILE A 156 1.94 -13.37 -5.85
CA ILE A 156 1.34 -14.53 -6.52
C ILE A 156 2.39 -15.61 -6.80
N ALA A 157 3.58 -15.22 -7.29
CA ALA A 157 4.68 -16.15 -7.55
C ALA A 157 5.14 -16.85 -6.26
N CYS A 158 5.27 -16.11 -5.16
CA CYS A 158 5.69 -16.64 -3.86
C CYS A 158 4.56 -17.40 -3.11
N ALA A 159 3.28 -17.20 -3.46
CA ALA A 159 2.18 -17.87 -2.80
C ALA A 159 2.20 -19.41 -2.99
N ARG A 160 2.64 -19.91 -4.15
CA ARG A 160 2.74 -21.36 -4.42
C ARG A 160 3.86 -22.04 -3.60
N PRO A 161 5.13 -21.55 -3.61
CA PRO A 161 6.18 -22.08 -2.74
C PRO A 161 5.85 -22.00 -1.26
N TRP A 162 5.22 -20.91 -0.82
CA TRP A 162 4.85 -20.71 0.58
C TRP A 162 3.90 -21.77 1.09
N ARG A 163 2.86 -22.07 0.29
CA ARG A 163 1.91 -23.14 0.62
C ARG A 163 2.66 -24.44 0.84
N LYS A 164 3.47 -24.89 -0.13
CA LYS A 164 4.22 -26.15 -0.02
C LYS A 164 5.14 -26.25 1.20
N LYS A 165 5.67 -25.13 1.71
CA LYS A 165 6.64 -25.12 2.82
C LYS A 165 5.99 -24.99 4.19
N PHE A 166 4.85 -24.30 4.29
CA PHE A 166 4.26 -23.89 5.57
C PHE A 166 2.80 -24.30 5.78
N LEU A 167 2.09 -24.78 4.74
CA LEU A 167 0.69 -25.21 4.77
C LEU A 167 0.53 -26.63 4.20
#